data_AF-A0A2M7S094-F1
#
_entry.id   AF-A0A2M7S094-F1
#
_cell.length_a   1.000
_cell.length_b   1.000
_cell.length_c   1.000
_cell.angle_alpha   90.00
_cell.angle_beta   90.00
_cell.angle_gamma   90.00
#
_symmetry.space_group_name_H-M   'P 1'
#
loop_
_entity.id
_entity.type
_entity.pdbx_description
1 polymer ?
#
loop_
_entity_poly.entity_id
_entity_poly.type
_entity_poly.pdbx_seq_one_letter_code
_entity_poly.pdbx_strand_id
1 'polypeptide(L)'
;MKLKDLFKSGKFAVTSEIGPPKGCHIDNVLHEAETFLKGRVAAINVTDNQSSVMRFGSLATSHLLKDRGMEPVFQVVCRDRNRIALQSDILSAAGLGI
;
A
#
# COMPACT_ATOMS: atom_id res chain seq x y z
N MET A 1 10.72 3.30 10.06
CA MET A 1 10.55 4.76 10.25
C MET A 1 9.33 5.15 9.42
N LYS A 2 8.36 5.87 9.98
CA LYS A 2 7.17 6.25 9.20
C LYS A 2 7.51 7.36 8.20
N LEU A 3 6.81 7.41 7.07
CA LEU A 3 7.05 8.41 6.04
C LEU A 3 6.94 9.85 6.58
N LYS A 4 5.97 10.10 7.47
CA LYS A 4 5.77 11.40 8.13
C LYS A 4 6.98 11.87 8.93
N ASP A 5 7.72 10.94 9.55
CA ASP A 5 8.88 11.27 10.39
C ASP A 5 10.06 11.67 9.51
N LEU A 6 10.17 11.06 8.33
CA LEU A 6 11.14 11.40 7.30
C LEU A 6 10.92 12.83 6.80
N PHE A 7 9.68 13.21 6.50
CA PHE A 7 9.33 14.59 6.12
C PHE A 7 9.64 15.60 7.23
N LYS A 8 9.34 15.29 8.49
CA LYS A 8 9.68 16.16 9.63
C LYS A 8 11.19 16.35 9.80
N SER A 9 11.99 15.35 9.44
CA SER A 9 13.45 15.41 9.56
C SER A 9 14.14 16.18 8.43
N GLY A 10 13.40 16.66 7.42
CA GLY A 10 13.96 17.35 6.25
C GLY A 10 14.80 16.45 5.34
N LYS A 11 14.74 15.13 5.53
CA LYS A 11 15.47 14.17 4.69
C LYS A 11 14.72 13.94 3.38
N PHE A 12 15.49 13.75 2.30
CA PHE A 12 14.94 13.36 1.01
C PHE A 12 14.31 11.96 1.11
N ALA A 13 13.06 11.82 0.67
CA ALA A 13 12.32 10.57 0.70
C ALA A 13 12.25 9.95 -0.70
N VAL A 14 12.66 8.69 -0.83
CA VAL A 14 12.45 7.88 -2.03
C VAL A 14 11.31 6.91 -1.74
N THR A 15 10.30 6.90 -2.60
CA THR A 15 9.19 5.94 -2.55
C THR A 15 9.16 5.10 -3.81
N SER A 16 8.46 3.97 -3.76
CA SER A 16 8.13 3.17 -4.93
C SER A 16 6.62 2.96 -5.02
N GLU A 17 6.19 2.39 -6.13
CA GLU A 17 4.80 2.00 -6.36
C GLU A 17 4.73 0.51 -6.69
N ILE A 18 3.69 -0.17 -6.19
CA ILE A 18 3.36 -1.52 -6.61
C ILE A 18 1.90 -1.61 -7.08
N GLY A 19 1.70 -2.43 -8.11
CA GLY A 19 0.39 -2.86 -8.56
C GLY A 19 0.05 -4.22 -7.96
N PRO A 20 -1.05 -4.34 -7.18
CA PRO A 20 -1.53 -5.66 -6.79
C PRO A 20 -1.83 -6.53 -8.03
N PRO A 21 -1.71 -7.86 -7.95
CA PRO A 21 -1.89 -8.75 -9.09
C PRO A 21 -3.38 -8.89 -9.47
N LYS A 22 -3.63 -9.48 -10.64
CA LYS A 22 -4.97 -9.96 -11.00
C LYS A 22 -5.17 -11.35 -10.40
N GLY A 23 -6.28 -11.57 -9.70
CA GLY A 23 -6.54 -12.82 -8.98
C GLY A 23 -6.02 -12.82 -7.54
N CYS A 24 -5.92 -13.98 -6.92
CA CYS A 24 -5.60 -14.14 -5.50
C CYS A 24 -4.14 -14.50 -5.18
N HIS A 25 -3.32 -14.83 -6.18
CA HIS A 25 -1.92 -15.23 -5.99
C HIS A 25 -1.01 -14.01 -5.87
N ILE A 26 -0.75 -13.58 -4.63
CA ILE A 26 0.00 -12.36 -4.32
C ILE A 26 1.48 -12.58 -3.99
N ASP A 27 1.89 -13.83 -3.80
CA ASP A 27 3.23 -14.18 -3.30
C ASP A 27 4.37 -13.62 -4.16
N ASN A 28 4.23 -13.65 -5.49
CA ASN A 28 5.25 -13.10 -6.40
C ASN A 28 5.45 -11.58 -6.19
N VAL A 29 4.37 -10.82 -6.06
CA VAL A 29 4.44 -9.36 -5.84
C VAL A 29 5.09 -9.04 -4.49
N LEU A 30 4.78 -9.83 -3.46
CA LEU A 30 5.38 -9.67 -2.14
C LEU A 30 6.86 -10.04 -2.14
N HIS A 31 7.22 -11.13 -2.83
CA HIS A 31 8.61 -11.55 -2.99
C HIS A 31 9.44 -10.48 -3.72
N GLU A 32 8.93 -9.90 -4.81
CA GLU A 32 9.59 -8.80 -5.51
C GLU A 32 9.74 -7.56 -4.61
N ALA A 33 8.69 -7.19 -3.87
CA ALA A 33 8.75 -6.07 -2.95
C ALA A 33 9.82 -6.27 -1.85
N GLU A 34 9.90 -7.47 -1.26
CA GLU A 34 10.91 -7.80 -0.27
C GLU A 34 12.33 -7.81 -0.86
N THR A 35 12.49 -8.37 -2.05
CA THR A 35 13.79 -8.54 -2.69
C THR A 35 14.36 -7.21 -3.18
N PHE A 36 13.52 -6.35 -3.74
CA PHE A 36 13.97 -5.16 -4.47
C PHE A 36 13.72 -3.84 -3.74
N LEU A 37 12.75 -3.77 -2.81
CA LEU A 37 12.32 -2.49 -2.21
C LEU A 37 12.64 -2.40 -0.71
N LYS A 38 12.60 -3.53 0.02
CA LYS A 38 12.83 -3.54 1.47
C LYS A 38 14.21 -2.95 1.82
N GLY A 39 14.20 -1.94 2.70
CA GLY A 39 15.40 -1.21 3.12
C GLY A 39 15.95 -0.21 2.09
N ARG A 40 15.35 -0.09 0.91
CA ARG A 40 15.77 0.85 -0.15
C ARG A 40 14.83 2.04 -0.33
N VAL A 41 13.55 1.87 -0.01
CA VAL A 41 12.54 2.92 -0.10
C VAL A 41 11.95 3.25 1.27
N ALA A 42 11.53 4.49 1.45
CA ALA A 42 10.89 4.99 2.66
C ALA A 42 9.46 4.46 2.82
N ALA A 43 8.73 4.34 1.71
CA ALA A 43 7.37 3.83 1.67
C ALA A 43 7.01 3.29 0.28
N ILE A 44 5.97 2.46 0.22
CA ILE A 44 5.48 1.81 -0.99
C ILE A 44 4.02 2.22 -1.23
N ASN A 45 3.76 2.98 -2.29
CA ASN A 45 2.40 3.25 -2.76
C ASN A 45 1.78 1.96 -3.30
N VAL A 46 0.64 1.57 -2.73
CA VAL A 46 -0.11 0.39 -3.16
C VAL A 46 -1.31 0.85 -3.96
N THR A 47 -1.26 0.70 -5.28
CA THR A 47 -2.33 1.17 -6.16
C THR A 47 -3.66 0.45 -5.92
N ASP A 48 -4.76 1.17 -6.09
CA ASP A 48 -6.13 0.66 -5.94
C ASP A 48 -6.81 0.58 -7.32
N ASN A 49 -6.95 -0.64 -7.84
CA ASN A 49 -7.57 -0.96 -9.13
C ASN A 49 -7.05 -0.09 -10.30
N GLN A 50 -5.74 -0.06 -10.49
CA GLN A 50 -5.10 0.73 -11.54
C GLN A 50 -5.71 0.45 -12.92
N SER A 51 -5.96 1.52 -13.68
CA SER A 51 -6.62 1.50 -14.99
C SER A 51 -8.04 0.91 -15.01
N SER A 52 -8.79 1.01 -13.91
CA SER A 52 -10.13 0.40 -13.75
C SER A 52 -10.12 -1.13 -13.87
N VAL A 53 -8.99 -1.78 -13.64
CA VAL A 53 -8.89 -3.25 -13.71
C VAL A 53 -9.03 -3.82 -12.31
N MET A 54 -9.91 -4.81 -12.15
CA MET A 54 -10.03 -5.56 -10.89
C MET A 54 -8.69 -6.21 -10.53
N ARG A 55 -8.17 -5.86 -9.35
CA ARG A 55 -6.95 -6.43 -8.76
C ARG A 55 -7.22 -6.93 -7.34
N PHE A 56 -6.23 -7.62 -6.79
CA PHE A 56 -6.17 -7.86 -5.35
C PHE A 56 -6.25 -6.52 -4.59
N GLY A 57 -7.00 -6.46 -3.49
CA GLY A 57 -7.30 -5.19 -2.82
C GLY A 57 -6.07 -4.47 -2.30
N SER A 58 -6.04 -3.14 -2.46
CA SER A 58 -4.93 -2.30 -1.97
C SER A 58 -4.78 -2.36 -0.45
N LEU A 59 -5.90 -2.37 0.31
CA LEU A 59 -5.87 -2.49 1.77
C LEU A 59 -5.22 -3.79 2.24
N ALA A 60 -5.64 -4.92 1.65
CA ALA A 60 -5.09 -6.24 1.98
C ALA A 60 -3.61 -6.33 1.60
N THR A 61 -3.23 -5.83 0.42
CA THR A 61 -1.82 -5.76 0.00
C THR A 61 -1.00 -4.90 0.97
N SER A 62 -1.53 -3.75 1.40
CA SER A 62 -0.88 -2.85 2.35
C SER A 62 -0.64 -3.52 3.69
N HIS A 63 -1.64 -4.27 4.21
CA HIS A 63 -1.48 -5.06 5.42
C HIS A 63 -0.40 -6.13 5.29
N LEU A 64 -0.36 -6.86 4.17
CA LEU A 64 0.66 -7.90 3.92
C LEU A 64 2.08 -7.33 3.79
N LEU A 65 2.24 -6.14 3.22
CA LEU A 65 3.53 -5.43 3.22
C LEU A 65 3.93 -5.00 4.63
N LYS A 66 2.97 -4.50 5.42
CA LYS A 66 3.21 -4.08 6.79
C LYS A 66 3.67 -5.23 7.68
N ASP A 67 3.06 -6.41 7.57
CA ASP A 67 3.45 -7.62 8.30
C ASP A 67 4.90 -8.04 7.97
N ARG A 68 5.40 -7.66 6.79
CA ARG A 68 6.78 -7.88 6.33
C ARG A 68 7.73 -6.74 6.71
N GLY A 69 7.29 -5.77 7.52
CA GLY A 69 8.09 -4.66 8.01
C GLY A 69 8.35 -3.57 6.96
N MET A 70 7.52 -3.48 5.92
CA MET A 70 7.57 -2.41 4.92
C MET A 70 6.48 -1.37 5.21
N GLU A 71 6.73 -0.10 4.93
CA GLU A 71 5.77 1.00 5.15
C GLU A 71 4.88 1.16 3.91
N PRO A 72 3.60 0.75 3.94
CA PRO A 72 2.68 0.98 2.82
C PRO A 72 2.12 2.41 2.83
N VAL A 73 1.76 2.91 1.65
CA VAL A 73 0.82 4.01 1.47
C VAL A 73 -0.43 3.42 0.81
N PHE A 74 -1.51 3.35 1.58
CA PHE A 74 -2.79 2.82 1.12
C PHE A 74 -3.46 3.81 0.19
N GLN A 75 -3.38 3.57 -1.12
CA GLN A 75 -4.11 4.35 -2.11
C GLN A 75 -5.59 3.96 -2.07
N VAL A 76 -6.46 4.95 -2.18
CA VAL A 76 -7.90 4.75 -2.26
C VAL A 76 -8.45 5.56 -3.43
N VAL A 77 -9.29 4.94 -4.26
CA VAL A 77 -10.01 5.65 -5.33
C VAL A 77 -11.51 5.69 -5.07
N CYS A 78 -12.15 6.80 -5.44
CA CYS A 78 -13.60 7.02 -5.25
C CYS A 78 -14.47 6.40 -6.36
N ARG A 79 -13.86 5.91 -7.45
CA ARG A 79 -14.56 5.51 -8.68
C ARG A 79 -15.54 4.36 -8.46
N ASP A 80 -15.09 3.35 -7.72
CA ASP A 80 -15.77 2.05 -7.61
C ASP A 80 -16.43 1.83 -6.23
N ARG A 81 -16.49 2.89 -5.39
CA ARG A 81 -16.97 2.80 -4.00
C ARG A 81 -17.87 3.98 -3.65
N ASN A 82 -18.91 3.71 -2.87
CA ASN A 82 -19.71 4.78 -2.26
C ASN A 82 -19.00 5.35 -1.02
N ARG A 83 -19.53 6.46 -0.48
CA ARG A 83 -18.95 7.16 0.68
C ARG A 83 -18.82 6.26 1.91
N ILE A 84 -19.79 5.39 2.16
CA ILE A 84 -19.78 4.50 3.34
C ILE A 84 -18.66 3.46 3.21
N ALA A 85 -18.50 2.87 2.01
CA ALA A 85 -17.42 1.95 1.73
C ALA A 85 -16.04 2.61 1.90
N LEU A 86 -15.85 3.82 1.37
CA LEU A 86 -14.61 4.59 1.56
C LEU A 86 -14.30 4.86 3.04
N GLN A 87 -15.30 5.31 3.80
CA GLN A 87 -15.13 5.56 5.24
C GLN A 87 -14.78 4.28 6.01
N SER A 88 -15.46 3.18 5.69
CA SER A 88 -15.18 1.86 6.27
C SER A 88 -13.75 1.40 5.96
N ASP A 89 -13.28 1.58 4.73
CA ASP A 89 -11.92 1.22 4.32
C ASP A 89 -10.87 2.03 5.10
N ILE A 90 -11.07 3.35 5.27
CA ILE A 90 -10.15 4.19 6.05
C ILE A 90 -10.12 3.81 7.53
N LEU A 91 -11.29 3.54 8.14
CA LEU A 91 -11.35 3.07 9.53
C LEU A 91 -10.68 1.71 9.70
N SER A 92 -10.87 0.81 8.73
CA SER A 92 -10.23 -0.51 8.71
C SER A 92 -8.71 -0.40 8.57
N ALA A 93 -8.23 0.48 7.69
CA ALA A 93 -6.80 0.78 7.55
C ALA A 93 -6.20 1.28 8.87
N ALA A 94 -6.86 2.22 9.54
CA ALA A 94 -6.43 2.72 10.84
C ALA A 94 -6.38 1.60 11.90
N GLY A 95 -7.37 0.69 11.91
CA GLY A 95 -7.38 -0.49 12.79
C GLY A 95 -6.26 -1.48 12.52
N LEU A 96 -5.86 -1.64 11.26
CA LEU A 96 -4.68 -2.41 10.84
C LEU A 96 -3.36 -1.61 11.04
N GLY A 97 -3.45 -0.36 11.52
CA GLY A 97 -2.37 0.57 11.80
C GLY A 97 -1.62 1.06 10.56
N ILE A 98 -2.29 1.08 9.41
CA ILE A 98 -1.81 1.66 8.16
C ILE A 98 -2.04 3.17 8.21
#